data_AF-A0A0F9GD75-F1
#
_entry.id   AF-A0A0F9GD75-F1
#
_cell.length_a   1.000
_cell.length_b   1.000
_cell.length_c   1.000
_cell.angle_alpha   90.00
_cell.angle_beta   90.00
_cell.angle_gamma   90.00
#
_symmetry.space_group_name_H-M   'P 1'
#
loop_
_entity.id
_entity.type
_entity.pdbx_description
1 polymer ?
#
loop_
_entity_poly.entity_id
_entity_poly.type
_entity_poly.pdbx_seq_one_letter_code
_entity_poly.pdbx_strand_id
1 'polypeptide(L)'
;MIQIESIKVQKRRGLILIIIGLIFLIFTTIWGLIWSLQLGIYVLAMGYPIIYFEVFGILILLLGIYTFLSSPRNKGLLLLIIGLTLSIVGIYYTLNILLNLEIFRTEPQIIAYVSFPVIIGVILILVGIKRVIVKLN
;
A
#
# COMPACT_ATOMS: atom_id res chain seq x y z
N MET A 1 18.54 25.95 -14.63
CA MET A 1 19.19 25.64 -13.34
C MET A 1 18.17 25.22 -12.27
N ILE A 2 17.11 26.01 -12.02
CA ILE A 2 16.06 25.73 -11.01
C ILE A 2 15.33 24.38 -11.23
N GLN A 3 15.03 23.99 -12.47
CA GLN A 3 14.37 22.70 -12.78
C GLN A 3 15.23 21.47 -12.49
N ILE A 4 16.56 21.57 -12.59
CA ILE A 4 17.46 20.43 -12.36
C ILE A 4 17.56 20.14 -10.87
N GLU A 5 17.55 21.19 -10.06
CA GLU A 5 17.61 21.11 -8.60
C GLU A 5 16.33 20.52 -8.02
N SER A 6 15.16 20.91 -8.54
CA SER A 6 13.87 20.33 -8.11
C SER A 6 13.74 18.83 -8.43
N ILE A 7 14.25 18.39 -9.59
CA ILE A 7 14.28 16.98 -9.97
C ILE A 7 15.20 16.18 -9.05
N LYS A 8 16.38 16.72 -8.70
CA LYS A 8 17.31 16.08 -7.75
C LYS A 8 16.67 15.91 -6.37
N VAL A 9 15.96 16.94 -5.87
CA VAL A 9 15.25 16.88 -4.59
C VAL A 9 14.13 15.83 -4.61
N GLN A 10 13.34 15.75 -5.69
CA GLN A 10 12.29 14.74 -5.83
C GLN A 10 12.85 13.31 -5.82
N LYS A 11 13.93 13.05 -6.56
CA LYS A 11 14.59 11.74 -6.57
C LYS A 11 15.17 11.37 -5.21
N ARG A 12 15.72 12.34 -4.47
CA ARG A 12 16.23 12.11 -3.11
C ARG A 12 15.11 11.73 -2.14
N ARG A 13 13.95 12.42 -2.20
CA ARG A 13 12.76 12.04 -1.43
C ARG A 13 12.25 10.66 -1.80
N GLY A 14 12.25 10.34 -3.10
CA GLY A 14 11.99 9.01 -3.62
C GLY A 14 12.84 7.92 -2.99
N LEU A 15 14.15 8.14 -2.95
CA LEU A 15 15.11 7.20 -2.39
C LEU A 15 14.87 6.98 -0.90
N ILE A 16 14.56 8.06 -0.15
CA ILE A 16 14.18 7.98 1.26
C ILE A 16 12.91 7.13 1.44
N LEU A 17 11.89 7.34 0.61
CA LEU A 17 10.67 6.52 0.63
C LEU A 17 10.99 5.04 0.36
N ILE A 18 11.84 4.72 -0.62
CA ILE A 18 12.24 3.33 -0.88
C ILE A 18 12.91 2.72 0.36
N ILE A 19 13.84 3.44 1.00
CA ILE A 19 14.52 2.96 2.21
C ILE A 19 13.51 2.70 3.34
N ILE A 20 12.60 3.65 3.59
CA ILE A 20 11.56 3.50 4.62
C ILE A 20 10.67 2.29 4.31
N GLY A 21 10.23 2.14 3.05
CA GLY A 21 9.41 1.02 2.62
C GLY A 21 10.12 -0.33 2.80
N LEU A 22 11.41 -0.41 2.46
CA LEU A 22 12.22 -1.61 2.68
C LEU A 22 12.40 -1.95 4.16
N ILE A 23 12.64 -0.95 5.02
CA ILE A 23 12.73 -1.16 6.47
C ILE A 23 11.41 -1.72 7.01
N PHE A 24 10.28 -1.15 6.58
CA PHE A 24 8.95 -1.64 6.96
C PHE A 24 8.75 -3.09 6.51
N LEU A 25 9.07 -3.42 5.27
CA LEU A 25 8.95 -4.78 4.74
C LEU A 25 9.80 -5.78 5.50
N ILE A 26 11.06 -5.45 5.80
CA ILE A 26 11.94 -6.31 6.58
C ILE A 26 11.34 -6.54 7.98
N PHE A 27 10.89 -5.49 8.64
CA PHE A 27 10.30 -5.58 9.97
C PHE A 27 9.05 -6.47 9.98
N THR A 28 8.16 -6.28 9.01
CA THR A 28 6.92 -7.07 8.91
C THR A 28 7.18 -8.51 8.55
N THR A 29 8.16 -8.79 7.67
CA THR A 29 8.53 -10.17 7.32
C THR A 29 9.17 -10.88 8.51
N ILE A 30 10.08 -10.24 9.25
CA ILE A 30 10.65 -10.82 10.48
C ILE A 30 9.55 -11.12 11.48
N TRP A 31 8.61 -10.20 11.66
CA TRP A 31 7.49 -10.39 12.57
C TRP A 31 6.56 -11.52 12.13
N GLY A 32 6.25 -11.60 10.83
CA GLY A 32 5.47 -12.69 10.23
C GLY A 32 6.12 -14.06 10.40
N LEU A 33 7.45 -14.14 10.30
CA LEU A 33 8.23 -15.36 10.57
C LEU A 33 8.21 -15.76 12.05
N ILE A 34 8.36 -14.80 12.97
CA ILE A 34 8.27 -15.07 14.41
C ILE A 34 6.89 -15.63 14.77
N TRP A 35 5.84 -15.06 14.16
CA TRP A 35 4.47 -15.54 14.32
C TRP A 35 4.27 -16.94 13.75
N SER A 36 4.72 -17.20 12.52
CA SER A 36 4.53 -18.50 11.85
C SER A 36 5.31 -19.64 12.49
N LEU A 37 6.46 -19.35 13.09
CA LEU A 37 7.27 -20.32 13.82
C LEU A 37 6.76 -20.64 15.23
N GLN A 38 5.61 -20.06 15.64
CA GLN A 38 5.00 -20.27 16.95
C GLN A 38 6.00 -20.15 18.12
N LEU A 39 6.94 -19.19 18.05
CA LEU A 39 8.05 -19.02 18.99
C LEU A 39 7.61 -18.53 20.40
N GLY A 40 6.42 -18.93 20.87
CA GLY A 40 5.95 -18.73 22.25
C GLY A 40 5.50 -17.31 22.59
N ILE A 41 5.56 -16.35 21.66
CA ILE A 41 5.01 -15.01 21.86
C ILE A 41 3.54 -15.07 21.44
N TYR A 42 2.65 -15.11 22.43
CA TYR A 42 1.19 -15.12 22.25
C TYR A 42 0.74 -13.90 21.42
N VAL A 43 0.37 -14.14 20.16
CA VAL A 43 -0.16 -13.10 19.25
C VAL A 43 -1.39 -13.66 18.52
N LEU A 44 -2.43 -14.00 19.28
CA LEU A 44 -3.73 -14.37 18.71
C LEU A 44 -4.55 -13.14 18.27
N ALA A 45 -4.13 -11.93 18.65
CA ALA A 45 -4.84 -10.68 18.33
C ALA A 45 -4.16 -9.78 17.27
N MET A 46 -2.95 -10.09 16.77
CA MET A 46 -2.23 -9.20 15.84
C MET A 46 -1.99 -9.73 14.41
N GLY A 47 -2.65 -10.81 14.00
CA GLY A 47 -2.53 -11.32 12.62
C GLY A 47 -2.95 -10.29 11.56
N TYR A 48 -4.05 -9.57 11.80
CA TYR A 48 -4.53 -8.51 10.90
C TYR A 48 -3.54 -7.33 10.78
N PRO A 49 -3.04 -6.73 11.89
CA PRO A 49 -2.03 -5.68 11.85
C PRO A 49 -0.81 -5.99 10.97
N ILE A 50 -0.27 -7.21 11.03
CA ILE A 50 0.94 -7.59 10.27
C ILE A 50 0.70 -7.48 8.77
N ILE A 51 -0.43 -7.99 8.29
CA ILE A 51 -0.78 -7.94 6.86
C ILE A 51 -1.04 -6.49 6.42
N TYR A 52 -1.64 -5.67 7.30
CA TYR A 52 -1.77 -4.23 7.04
C TYR A 52 -0.41 -3.56 6.89
N PHE A 53 0.53 -3.82 7.79
CA PHE A 53 1.86 -3.21 7.72
C PHE A 53 2.64 -3.64 6.47
N GLU A 54 2.50 -4.89 6.02
CA GLU A 54 3.12 -5.34 4.75
C GLU A 54 2.56 -4.55 3.56
N VAL A 55 1.24 -4.40 3.47
CA VAL A 55 0.59 -3.63 2.39
C VAL A 55 1.06 -2.17 2.42
N PHE A 56 1.19 -1.56 3.59
CA PHE A 56 1.74 -0.20 3.73
C PHE A 56 3.22 -0.11 3.33
N GLY A 57 4.04 -1.10 3.68
CA GLY A 57 5.44 -1.18 3.25
C GLY A 57 5.60 -1.23 1.73
N ILE A 58 4.80 -2.08 1.06
CA ILE A 58 4.74 -2.17 -0.40
C ILE A 58 4.31 -0.82 -1.00
N LEU A 59 3.28 -0.19 -0.44
CA LEU A 59 2.80 1.11 -0.93
C LEU A 59 3.88 2.19 -0.88
N ILE A 60 4.57 2.32 0.23
CA ILE A 60 5.64 3.31 0.41
C ILE A 60 6.75 3.07 -0.61
N LEU A 61 7.11 1.80 -0.85
CA LEU A 61 8.12 1.42 -1.83
C LEU A 61 7.69 1.80 -3.26
N LEU A 62 6.45 1.49 -3.64
CA LEU A 62 5.91 1.83 -4.96
C LEU A 62 5.78 3.36 -5.15
N LEU A 63 5.43 4.11 -4.11
CA LEU A 63 5.47 5.58 -4.13
C LEU A 63 6.90 6.13 -4.29
N GLY A 64 7.89 5.47 -3.68
CA GLY A 64 9.29 5.75 -3.91
C GLY A 64 9.67 5.57 -5.39
N ILE A 65 9.35 4.42 -5.98
CA ILE A 65 9.58 4.11 -7.41
C ILE A 65 8.89 5.14 -8.30
N TYR A 66 7.67 5.56 -7.96
CA TYR A 66 6.89 6.54 -8.71
C TYR A 66 7.65 7.86 -8.94
N THR A 67 8.51 8.27 -8.00
CA THR A 67 9.32 9.50 -8.14
C THR A 67 10.44 9.37 -9.18
N PHE A 68 10.93 8.16 -9.45
CA PHE A 68 12.01 7.90 -10.41
C PHE A 68 11.51 7.74 -11.84
N LEU A 69 10.23 7.43 -12.02
CA LEU A 69 9.63 7.34 -13.35
C LEU A 69 9.67 8.71 -14.03
N SER A 70 10.21 8.77 -15.24
CA SER A 70 10.25 9.99 -16.05
C SER A 70 8.97 10.17 -16.88
N SER A 71 8.41 9.07 -17.37
CA SER A 71 7.22 9.08 -18.24
C SER A 71 5.92 9.23 -17.41
N PRO A 72 5.06 10.23 -17.72
CA PRO A 72 3.73 10.37 -17.12
C PRO A 72 2.85 9.12 -17.32
N ARG A 73 3.01 8.42 -18.46
CA ARG A 73 2.30 7.17 -18.75
C ARG A 73 2.71 6.06 -17.79
N ASN A 74 4.01 5.88 -17.55
CA ASN A 74 4.50 4.84 -16.64
C ASN A 74 4.09 5.17 -15.19
N LYS A 75 4.08 6.46 -14.82
CA LYS A 75 3.51 6.93 -13.56
C LYS A 75 2.03 6.56 -13.44
N GLY A 76 1.25 6.79 -14.49
CA GLY A 76 -0.16 6.41 -14.54
C GLY A 76 -0.37 4.90 -14.41
N LEU A 77 0.38 4.10 -15.15
CA LEU A 77 0.34 2.62 -15.06
C LEU A 77 0.69 2.13 -13.66
N LEU A 78 1.73 2.69 -13.04
CA LEU A 78 2.10 2.32 -11.67
C LEU A 78 0.99 2.65 -10.68
N LEU A 79 0.35 3.82 -10.80
CA LEU A 79 -0.81 4.18 -9.96
C LEU A 79 -1.99 3.24 -10.17
N LEU A 80 -2.21 2.75 -11.40
CA LEU A 80 -3.25 1.76 -11.68
C LEU A 80 -2.96 0.43 -10.99
N ILE A 81 -1.71 -0.04 -11.06
CA ILE A 81 -1.28 -1.27 -10.37
C ILE A 81 -1.48 -1.11 -8.86
N ILE A 82 -0.96 -0.03 -8.27
CA ILE A 82 -1.12 0.24 -6.84
C ILE A 82 -2.61 0.29 -6.45
N GLY A 83 -3.41 1.03 -7.21
CA GLY A 83 -4.81 1.25 -6.90
C GLY A 83 -5.64 -0.02 -7.02
N LEU A 84 -5.39 -0.86 -8.03
CA LEU A 84 -6.03 -2.17 -8.17
C LEU A 84 -5.65 -3.10 -7.02
N THR A 85 -4.37 -3.18 -6.67
CA THR A 85 -3.93 -4.02 -5.54
C THR A 85 -4.61 -3.59 -4.25
N LEU A 86 -4.66 -2.29 -3.94
CA LEU A 86 -5.33 -1.81 -2.73
C LEU A 86 -6.83 -2.09 -2.71
N SER A 87 -7.51 -1.87 -3.84
CA SER A 87 -8.94 -2.14 -3.95
C SER A 87 -9.24 -3.63 -3.78
N ILE A 88 -8.51 -4.51 -4.46
CA ILE A 88 -8.71 -5.96 -4.37
C ILE A 88 -8.47 -6.45 -2.94
N VAL A 89 -7.35 -6.05 -2.34
CA VAL A 89 -6.98 -6.46 -0.98
C VAL A 89 -8.00 -5.93 0.04
N GLY A 90 -8.36 -4.64 -0.05
CA GLY A 90 -9.35 -4.05 0.85
C GLY A 90 -10.74 -4.69 0.72
N ILE A 91 -11.20 -4.95 -0.51
CA ILE A 91 -12.48 -5.63 -0.75
C ILE A 91 -12.46 -7.05 -0.18
N TYR A 92 -11.38 -7.80 -0.42
CA TYR A 92 -11.22 -9.16 0.10
C TYR A 92 -11.35 -9.20 1.63
N TYR A 93 -10.64 -8.31 2.34
CA TYR A 93 -10.74 -8.23 3.80
C TYR A 93 -12.11 -7.75 4.27
N THR A 94 -12.68 -6.75 3.60
CA THR A 94 -14.02 -6.25 3.92
C THR A 94 -15.06 -7.36 3.84
N LEU A 95 -15.04 -8.16 2.77
CA LEU A 95 -15.93 -9.31 2.61
C LEU A 95 -15.69 -10.37 3.67
N ASN A 96 -14.44 -10.74 3.95
CA ASN A 96 -14.14 -11.72 4.99
C ASN A 96 -14.64 -11.31 6.37
N ILE A 97 -14.54 -10.03 6.72
CA ILE A 97 -15.04 -9.51 8.00
C ILE A 97 -16.56 -9.44 8.03
N LEU A 98 -17.20 -8.98 6.94
CA LEU A 98 -18.67 -8.93 6.84
C LEU A 98 -19.30 -10.32 6.90
N LEU A 99 -18.67 -11.31 6.29
CA LEU A 99 -19.16 -12.69 6.26
C LEU A 99 -18.85 -13.44 7.58
N ASN A 100 -17.88 -12.97 8.37
CA ASN A 100 -17.60 -13.49 9.70
C ASN A 100 -18.36 -12.69 10.77
N LEU A 101 -19.59 -13.12 11.04
CA LEU A 101 -20.50 -12.50 12.01
C LEU A 101 -19.92 -12.35 13.43
N GLU A 102 -18.98 -13.23 13.81
CA GLU A 102 -18.31 -13.14 15.11
C GLU A 102 -17.44 -11.89 15.17
N ILE A 103 -16.52 -11.74 14.20
CA ILE A 103 -15.61 -10.58 14.08
C ILE A 103 -16.41 -9.28 13.89
N PHE A 104 -17.44 -9.31 13.05
CA PHE A 104 -18.29 -8.14 12.80
C PHE A 104 -18.95 -7.62 14.08
N ARG A 105 -19.38 -8.51 14.97
CA ARG A 105 -20.02 -8.14 16.24
C ARG A 105 -19.02 -7.72 17.31
N THR A 106 -17.86 -8.35 17.38
CA THR A 106 -16.84 -8.04 18.39
C THR A 106 -16.09 -6.75 18.07
N GLU A 107 -15.81 -6.49 16.80
CA GLU A 107 -14.94 -5.38 16.38
C GLU A 107 -15.44 -4.68 15.11
N PRO A 108 -16.63 -4.04 15.14
CA PRO A 108 -17.24 -3.40 13.95
C PRO A 108 -16.37 -2.29 13.37
N GLN A 109 -15.52 -1.65 14.19
CA GLN A 109 -14.55 -0.63 13.80
C GLN A 109 -13.49 -1.14 12.82
N ILE A 110 -13.19 -2.45 12.81
CA ILE A 110 -12.25 -3.06 11.84
C ILE A 110 -12.70 -2.80 10.40
N ILE A 111 -14.02 -2.73 10.15
CA ILE A 111 -14.58 -2.51 8.82
C ILE A 111 -14.12 -1.18 8.23
N ALA A 112 -14.05 -0.12 9.05
CA ALA A 112 -13.57 1.19 8.63
C ALA A 112 -12.09 1.14 8.21
N TYR A 113 -11.27 0.39 8.96
CA TYR A 113 -9.85 0.23 8.65
C TYR A 113 -9.61 -0.54 7.35
N VAL A 114 -10.42 -1.56 7.07
CA VAL A 114 -10.25 -2.42 5.89
C VAL A 114 -10.87 -1.84 4.61
N SER A 115 -11.85 -0.94 4.76
CA SER A 115 -12.50 -0.25 3.64
C SER A 115 -11.75 1.01 3.19
N PHE A 116 -10.97 1.65 4.07
CA PHE A 116 -10.17 2.81 3.72
C PHE A 116 -9.15 2.57 2.57
N PRO A 117 -8.42 1.45 2.50
CA PRO A 117 -7.60 1.08 1.35
C PRO A 117 -8.37 1.05 0.02
N VAL A 118 -9.65 0.66 0.03
CA VAL A 118 -10.48 0.63 -1.17
C VAL A 118 -10.71 2.04 -1.70
N ILE A 119 -11.03 2.99 -0.81
CA ILE A 119 -11.23 4.39 -1.18
C ILE A 119 -9.96 4.98 -1.80
N ILE A 120 -8.80 4.76 -1.15
CA ILE A 120 -7.51 5.17 -1.70
C ILE A 120 -7.25 4.49 -3.06
N GLY A 121 -7.51 3.19 -3.16
CA GLY A 121 -7.31 2.41 -4.37
C GLY A 121 -8.10 2.98 -5.56
N VAL A 122 -9.36 3.31 -5.35
CA VAL A 122 -10.23 3.94 -6.36
C VAL A 122 -9.68 5.31 -6.79
N ILE A 123 -9.25 6.15 -5.85
CA ILE A 123 -8.66 7.46 -6.17
C ILE A 123 -7.41 7.29 -7.03
N LEU A 124 -6.52 6.36 -6.69
CA LEU A 124 -5.30 6.10 -7.45
C LEU A 124 -5.61 5.57 -8.85
N ILE A 125 -6.63 4.73 -9.01
CA ILE A 125 -7.09 4.27 -10.32
C ILE A 125 -7.54 5.46 -11.18
N LEU A 126 -8.40 6.35 -10.65
CA LEU A 126 -8.89 7.51 -11.39
C LEU A 126 -7.75 8.45 -11.83
N VAL A 127 -6.80 8.71 -10.92
CA VAL A 127 -5.60 9.52 -11.23
C VAL A 127 -4.70 8.80 -12.24
N GLY A 128 -4.57 7.49 -12.12
CA GLY A 128 -3.80 6.64 -13.04
C GLY A 128 -4.36 6.69 -14.46
N ILE A 129 -5.67 6.49 -14.63
CA ILE A 129 -6.37 6.56 -15.91
C ILE A 129 -6.15 7.93 -16.54
N LYS A 130 -6.41 9.02 -15.80
CA LYS A 130 -6.21 10.39 -16.29
C LYS A 130 -4.79 10.61 -16.81
N ARG A 131 -3.77 10.14 -16.08
CA ARG A 131 -2.37 10.28 -16.49
C ARG A 131 -1.99 9.46 -17.72
N VAL A 132 -2.63 8.31 -17.94
CA VAL A 132 -2.42 7.50 -19.13
C VAL A 132 -3.08 8.14 -20.35
N ILE A 133 -4.30 8.66 -20.20
CA ILE A 133 -5.11 9.23 -21.31
C ILE A 133 -4.59 10.60 -21.78
N VAL A 134 -4.14 11.48 -20.88
CA VAL A 134 -3.70 12.86 -21.23
C VAL A 134 -2.55 12.91 -22.24
N LYS A 135 -1.89 11.79 -22.54
CA LYS A 135 -0.83 11.71 -23.56
C LYS A 135 -1.23 10.95 -24.84
N LEU A 136 -2.46 10.43 -24.90
CA LEU A 136 -3.04 9.81 -26.09
C LEU A 136 -3.76 10.85 -26.98
N ASN A 137 -4.21 11.96 -26.40
CA ASN A 137 -4.57 13.20 -27.09
C ASN A 137 -3.36 14.13 -27.21
#